data_AF-I3CWC0-F1
#
_entry.id   AF-I3CWC0-F1
#
_cell.length_a   1.000
_cell.length_b   1.000
_cell.length_c   1.000
_cell.angle_alpha   90.00
_cell.angle_beta   90.00
_cell.angle_gamma   90.00
#
_symmetry.space_group_name_H-M   'P 1'
#
loop_
_entity.id
_entity.type
_entity.pdbx_description
1 polymer ?
#
loop_
_entity_poly.entity_id
_entity_poly.type
_entity_poly.pdbx_seq_one_letter_code
_entity_poly.pdbx_strand_id
1 'polypeptide(L)' 'MDVTQIASLATSMASAQTSDSVNVLMLKKALNTQAAAAVGVLQALPPLPANPNIGRNVNTTA' A
#
# COMPACT_ATOMS: atom_id res chain seq x y z
N MET A 1 13.52 -36.42 24.38
CA MET A 1 13.00 -35.16 23.80
C MET A 1 14.21 -34.44 23.23
N ASP A 2 14.54 -34.79 21.99
CA ASP A 2 15.84 -34.55 21.37
C ASP A 2 16.07 -33.08 21.03
N VAL A 3 17.21 -32.54 21.47
CA VAL A 3 17.69 -31.18 21.13
C VAL A 3 17.68 -30.89 19.62
N THR A 4 17.78 -31.92 18.78
CA THR A 4 17.65 -31.87 17.33
C THR A 4 16.25 -31.45 16.87
N GLN A 5 15.19 -31.84 17.60
CA GLN A 5 13.82 -31.42 17.30
C GLN A 5 13.59 -29.95 17.65
N ILE A 6 14.22 -29.46 18.73
CA ILE A 6 14.18 -28.05 19.13
C ILE A 6 14.91 -27.18 18.09
N ALA A 7 16.08 -27.62 17.62
CA ALA A 7 16.81 -26.93 16.56
C ALA A 7 15.99 -26.84 15.26
N SER A 8 15.39 -27.95 14.81
CA SER A 8 14.53 -27.98 13.63
C SER A 8 13.30 -27.09 13.77
N LEU A 9 12.68 -27.04 14.95
CA LEU A 9 11.58 -26.13 15.25
C LEU A 9 12.03 -24.66 15.18
N ALA A 10 13.16 -24.33 15.82
CA ALA A 10 13.71 -22.97 15.79
C ALA A 10 14.02 -22.50 14.37
N THR A 11 14.61 -23.37 13.53
CA THR A 11 14.83 -23.09 12.10
C THR A 11 13.52 -22.89 11.34
N SER A 12 12.50 -23.70 11.61
CA SER A 12 11.18 -23.56 11.00
C SER A 12 10.52 -22.23 11.37
N MET A 13 10.61 -21.83 12.64
CA MET A 13 10.09 -20.54 13.13
C MET A 13 10.83 -19.35 12.53
N ALA A 14 12.17 -19.41 12.44
CA ALA A 14 12.96 -18.37 11.80
C ALA A 14 12.60 -18.20 10.31
N SER A 15 12.34 -19.31 9.62
CA SER A 15 11.91 -19.32 8.22
C SER A 15 10.50 -18.71 8.05
N ALA A 16 9.58 -19.04 8.96
CA ALA A 16 8.24 -18.45 8.99
C ALA A 16 8.30 -16.93 9.23
N GLN A 17 9.07 -16.50 10.23
CA GLN A 17 9.23 -15.07 10.56
C GLN A 17 9.84 -14.27 9.40
N THR A 18 10.80 -14.86 8.70
CA THR A 18 11.40 -14.25 7.50
C THR A 18 10.35 -14.11 6.40
N SER A 19 9.57 -15.15 6.15
CA SER A 19 8.50 -15.14 5.15
C SER A 19 7.44 -14.08 5.44
N ASP A 20 7.02 -13.96 6.70
CA ASP A 20 6.06 -12.94 7.13
C ASP A 20 6.61 -11.52 6.92
N SER A 21 7.88 -11.31 7.28
CA SER A 21 8.55 -10.01 7.08
C SER A 21 8.60 -9.63 5.60
N VAL A 22 8.93 -10.58 4.72
CA VAL A 22 8.95 -10.37 3.26
C VAL A 22 7.55 -10.04 2.74
N ASN A 23 6.52 -10.74 3.20
CA ASN A 23 5.13 -10.50 2.80
C ASN A 23 4.66 -9.08 3.19
N VAL A 24 4.96 -8.65 4.42
CA VAL A 24 4.65 -7.29 4.88
C VAL A 24 5.42 -6.24 4.08
N LEU A 25 6.70 -6.47 3.78
CA LEU A 25 7.50 -5.57 2.96
C LEU A 25 6.96 -5.47 1.53
N MET A 26 6.55 -6.59 0.93
CA MET A 26 5.92 -6.62 -0.40
C MET A 26 4.60 -5.85 -0.42
N LEU A 27 3.75 -6.04 0.60
CA LEU A 27 2.51 -5.29 0.75
C LEU A 27 2.79 -3.78 0.85
N LYS A 28 3.74 -3.38 1.70
CA LYS A 28 4.14 -1.97 1.84
C LYS A 28 4.67 -1.40 0.52
N LYS A 29 5.46 -2.17 -0.22
CA LYS A 29 5.96 -1.77 -1.54
C LYS A 29 4.80 -1.56 -2.52
N ALA A 30 3.83 -2.47 -2.57
CA ALA A 30 2.66 -2.36 -3.43
C ALA A 30 1.84 -1.10 -3.12
N LEU A 31 1.61 -0.81 -1.83
CA LEU A 31 0.93 0.42 -1.40
C LEU A 31 1.69 1.68 -1.82
N ASN A 32 3.02 1.70 -1.63
CA ASN A 32 3.85 2.82 -2.06
C ASN A 32 3.81 3.02 -3.58
N THR A 33 3.85 1.94 -4.35
CA THR A 33 3.71 2.01 -5.82
C THR A 33 2.34 2.53 -6.24
N GLN A 34 1.27 2.10 -5.58
CA GLN A 34 -0.08 2.59 -5.85
C GLN A 34 -0.21 4.09 -5.54
N ALA A 35 0.36 4.55 -4.42
CA ALA A 35 0.39 5.97 -4.09
C ALA A 35 1.14 6.80 -5.14
N ALA A 36 2.31 6.34 -5.58
CA ALA A 36 3.08 7.01 -6.62
C ALA A 36 2.31 7.05 -7.97
N ALA A 37 1.65 5.95 -8.34
CA ALA A 37 0.82 5.90 -9.53
C ALA A 37 -0.38 6.87 -9.44
N ALA A 38 -1.05 6.93 -8.29
CA ALA A 38 -2.16 7.87 -8.06
C ALA A 38 -1.72 9.33 -8.20
N VAL A 39 -0.55 9.70 -7.66
CA VAL A 39 0.02 11.04 -7.84
C VAL A 39 0.31 11.33 -9.32
N GLY A 40 0.88 10.36 -10.05
CA GLY A 40 1.13 10.50 -11.48
C GLY A 40 -0.16 10.75 -12.28
N VAL A 41 -1.25 10.03 -11.96
CA VAL A 41 -2.56 10.25 -12.59
C VAL A 41 -3.08 11.66 -12.29
N LEU A 42 -2.97 12.13 -11.05
CA LEU A 42 -3.39 13.50 -10.68
C LEU A 42 -2.59 14.57 -11.43
N GLN A 43 -1.28 14.36 -11.62
CA GLN A 43 -0.42 15.28 -12.37
C GLN A 43 -0.70 15.27 -13.87
N ALA A 44 -1.19 14.15 -14.41
CA ALA A 44 -1.58 14.02 -15.81
C ALA A 44 -2.92 14.68 -16.14
N LEU A 45 -3.69 15.11 -15.13
CA LEU A 45 -4.94 15.83 -15.37
C LEU A 45 -4.64 17.18 -16.05
N PRO A 46 -5.35 17.53 -17.12
CA PRO A 46 -5.20 18.84 -17.74
C PRO A 46 -5.62 19.94 -16.75
N PRO A 47 -5.02 21.14 -16.84
CA PRO A 47 -5.46 22.27 -16.03
C PRO A 47 -6.94 22.55 -16.34
N LEU A 48 -7.79 22.53 -15.31
CA LEU A 48 -9.19 22.90 -15.49
C LEU A 48 -9.26 24.39 -15.86
N PRO A 49 -10.05 24.76 -16.88
CA PRO A 49 -10.30 26.17 -17.17
C PRO A 49 -10.90 26.83 -15.93
N ALA A 50 -10.44 28.04 -15.61
CA ALA A 50 -11.00 28.82 -14.51
C ALA A 50 -12.50 29.03 -14.76
N ASN A 51 -13.35 28.37 -13.98
CA ASN A 51 -14.80 28.49 -14.09
C ASN A 51 -15.27 29.50 -13.03
N PRO A 52 -15.75 30.71 -13.41
CA PRO A 52 -16.22 31.73 -12.46
C PRO A 52 -17.39 31.29 -11.57
N ASN A 53 -18.00 30.13 -11.87
CA ASN A 53 -19.14 29.58 -11.17
C ASN A 53 -18.79 28.46 -10.16
N ILE A 54 -17.51 28.09 -9.96
CA ILE A 54 -17.15 27.19 -8.85
C ILE A 54 -17.59 27.80 -7.51
N GLY A 55 -18.40 27.05 -6.75
CA GLY A 55 -18.97 27.50 -5.47
C GLY A 55 -20.23 28.35 -5.56
N ARG A 56 -20.75 28.66 -6.76
CA ARG A 56 -22.01 29.41 -6.91
C ARG A 56 -23.26 28.53 -6.83
N ASN A 57 -23.16 27.30 -7.33
CA ASN A 57 -24.22 26.29 -7.24
C ASN A 57 -23.58 24.98 -6.71
N VAL A 58 -23.56 24.81 -5.39
CA VAL A 58 -23.34 23.50 -4.79
C VAL A 58 -24.58 22.65 -5.07
N ASN A 59 -24.44 21.55 -5.81
CA ASN A 59 -25.55 20.63 -6.02
C ASN A 59 -25.74 19.81 -4.73
N THR A 60 -26.61 20.28 -3.83
CA THR A 60 -26.95 19.62 -2.56
C THR A 60 -28.14 18.68 -2.71
N THR A 61 -28.17 17.84 -3.75
CA THR A 61 -29.18 16.77 -3.83
C THR A 61 -28.67 15.56 -3.06
N ALA A 62 -29.43 15.22 -2.00
CA ALA A 62 -29.29 14.02 -1.20
C ALA A 62 -29.73 12.75 -1.95
#